data_AF-A0AA41DFL4-F1
#
_entry.id   AF-A0AA41DFL4-F1
#
_cell.length_a   1.000
_cell.length_b   1.000
_cell.length_c   1.000
_cell.angle_alpha   90.00
_cell.angle_beta   90.00
_cell.angle_gamma   90.00
#
_symmetry.space_group_name_H-M   'P 1'
#
loop_
_entity.id
_entity.type
_entity.pdbx_description
1 polymer ?
#
loop_
_entity_poly.entity_id
_entity_poly.type
_entity_poly.pdbx_seq_one_letter_code
_entity_poly.pdbx_strand_id
1 'polypeptide(L)'
;MKKIAFVLAAAGLMSVAACNKSPEAAAVENNADMLADNMEMSADNMDAAADNTSNAAAAATLENAADNMNAAADNVRDAADAKADNMQ
;
A
#
# COMPACT_ATOMS: atom_id res chain seq x y z
N MET A 1 -3.76 -2.06 31.00
CA MET A 1 -2.72 -1.11 30.57
C MET A 1 -1.37 -1.82 30.47
N LYS A 2 -1.07 -2.40 29.30
CA LYS A 2 0.27 -2.87 28.94
C LYS A 2 0.48 -2.40 27.51
N LYS A 3 1.21 -1.28 27.39
CA LYS A 3 1.57 -0.68 26.12
C LYS A 3 2.58 -1.61 25.46
N ILE A 4 2.13 -2.40 24.48
CA ILE A 4 3.05 -3.06 23.58
C ILE A 4 3.56 -1.96 22.66
N ALA A 5 4.75 -1.49 23.00
CA ALA A 5 5.55 -0.61 22.19
C ALA A 5 5.96 -1.37 20.93
N PHE A 6 5.18 -1.22 19.85
CA PHE A 6 5.69 -1.41 18.50
C PHE A 6 6.34 -0.10 18.08
N VAL A 7 7.57 0.11 18.56
CA VAL A 7 8.48 1.10 17.97
C VAL A 7 9.03 0.44 16.71
N LEU A 8 8.28 0.55 15.63
CA LEU A 8 8.83 0.44 14.29
C LEU A 8 9.62 1.73 14.06
N ALA A 9 10.93 1.57 13.91
CA ALA A 9 11.89 2.64 13.77
C ALA A 9 11.61 3.45 12.50
N ALA A 10 10.80 4.51 12.61
CA ALA A 10 10.79 5.62 11.67
C ALA A 10 11.95 6.58 11.99
N ALA A 11 13.19 6.05 11.96
CA ALA A 11 14.38 6.86 12.10
C ALA A 11 14.95 7.12 10.70
N GLY A 12 14.59 8.25 10.09
CA GLY A 12 15.39 8.77 8.97
C GLY A 12 14.75 9.82 8.06
N LEU A 13 13.44 9.83 7.84
CA LEU A 13 12.86 10.66 6.75
C LEU A 13 11.59 11.46 7.12
N MET A 14 11.22 11.55 8.40
CA MET A 14 10.15 12.47 8.83
C MET A 14 10.64 13.90 9.12
N SER A 15 11.92 14.20 8.90
CA SER A 15 12.52 15.49 9.27
C SER A 15 12.14 16.65 8.35
N VAL A 16 11.45 16.42 7.22
CA VAL A 16 11.15 17.50 6.24
C VAL A 16 9.71 17.48 5.67
N ALA A 17 8.95 16.38 5.77
CA ALA A 17 7.54 16.36 5.31
C ALA A 17 6.51 16.64 6.43
N ALA A 18 6.92 16.59 7.69
CA ALA A 18 6.03 16.70 8.86
C ALA A 18 5.76 18.15 9.34
N CYS A 19 6.11 19.18 8.56
CA CYS A 19 5.97 20.55 9.06
C CYS A 19 4.53 21.11 9.07
N ASN A 20 3.50 20.36 8.63
CA ASN A 20 2.10 20.81 8.77
C ASN A 20 1.01 19.72 8.78
N LYS A 21 1.33 18.42 8.71
CA LYS A 21 0.29 17.35 8.70
C LYS A 21 -0.07 16.91 10.11
N SER A 22 -1.37 16.86 10.40
CA SER A 22 -1.92 16.42 11.69
C SER A 22 -1.60 14.94 11.97
N PRO A 23 -1.49 14.51 13.25
CA PRO A 23 -1.29 13.10 13.60
C PRO A 23 -2.35 12.18 12.98
N GLU A 24 -3.57 12.68 12.79
CA GLU A 24 -4.66 11.99 12.11
C GLU A 24 -4.39 11.79 10.61
N ALA A 25 -3.79 12.76 9.92
CA ALA A 25 -3.40 12.63 8.51
C ALA A 25 -2.33 11.55 8.32
N ALA A 26 -1.31 11.53 9.19
CA ALA A 26 -0.26 10.51 9.16
C ALA A 26 -0.81 9.09 9.43
N ALA A 27 -1.84 8.97 10.27
CA ALA A 27 -2.51 7.70 10.51
C ALA A 27 -3.36 7.22 9.32
N VAL A 28 -3.90 8.14 8.51
CA VAL A 28 -4.61 7.79 7.27
C VAL A 28 -3.64 7.23 6.24
N GLU A 29 -2.52 7.91 5.99
CA GLU A 29 -1.48 7.46 5.05
C GLU A 29 -0.93 6.08 5.47
N ASN A 30 -0.51 5.91 6.73
CA ASN A 30 0.03 4.62 7.21
C ASN A 30 -0.95 3.45 7.08
N ASN A 31 -2.25 3.68 7.33
CA ASN A 31 -3.24 2.61 7.18
C ASN A 31 -3.48 2.26 5.71
N ALA A 32 -3.46 3.25 4.83
CA ALA A 32 -3.60 3.06 3.40
C ALA A 32 -2.39 2.34 2.82
N ASP A 33 -1.17 2.67 3.26
CA ASP A 33 0.05 1.96 2.88
C ASP A 33 -0.03 0.48 3.26
N MET A 34 -0.43 0.14 4.50
CA MET A 34 -0.60 -1.27 4.88
C MET A 34 -1.63 -2.02 4.02
N LEU A 35 -2.71 -1.35 3.61
CA LEU A 35 -3.74 -1.91 2.73
C LEU A 35 -3.21 -2.10 1.30
N ALA A 36 -2.51 -1.09 0.78
CA ALA A 36 -1.87 -1.10 -0.53
C ALA A 36 -0.82 -2.21 -0.62
N ASP A 37 0.06 -2.30 0.38
CA ASP A 37 1.10 -3.33 0.43
C ASP A 37 0.50 -4.75 0.48
N ASN A 38 -0.64 -4.94 1.16
CA ASN A 38 -1.32 -6.25 1.16
C ASN A 38 -1.91 -6.61 -0.21
N MET A 39 -2.41 -5.60 -0.94
CA MET A 39 -2.89 -5.77 -2.31
C MET A 39 -1.74 -6.07 -3.25
N GLU A 40 -0.62 -5.35 -3.17
CA GLU A 40 0.59 -5.61 -3.98
C GLU A 40 1.16 -7.00 -3.70
N MET A 41 1.26 -7.42 -2.44
CA MET A 41 1.67 -8.79 -2.10
C MET A 41 0.76 -9.86 -2.73
N SER A 42 -0.54 -9.56 -2.84
CA SER A 42 -1.51 -10.45 -3.46
C SER A 42 -1.36 -10.44 -4.99
N ALA A 43 -1.05 -9.29 -5.59
CA ALA A 43 -0.73 -9.14 -7.01
C ALA A 43 0.57 -9.90 -7.37
N ASP A 44 1.63 -9.75 -6.59
CA ASP A 44 2.90 -10.47 -6.75
C ASP A 44 2.69 -11.99 -6.73
N ASN A 45 1.79 -12.47 -5.87
CA ASN A 45 1.46 -13.90 -5.83
C ASN A 45 0.66 -14.36 -7.06
N MET A 46 -0.14 -13.48 -7.67
CA MET A 46 -0.81 -13.75 -8.95
C MET A 46 0.19 -13.77 -10.11
N ASP A 47 1.14 -12.84 -10.15
CA ASP A 47 2.21 -12.83 -11.15
C ASP A 47 3.12 -14.05 -11.02
N ALA A 48 3.50 -14.43 -9.80
CA ALA A 48 4.26 -15.66 -9.58
C ALA A 48 3.48 -16.92 -10.00
N ALA A 49 2.15 -16.90 -9.90
CA ALA A 49 1.30 -17.98 -10.42
C ALA A 49 1.20 -17.94 -11.95
N ALA A 50 1.20 -16.74 -12.56
CA ALA A 50 1.24 -16.53 -14.00
C ALA A 50 2.56 -17.07 -14.61
N ASP A 51 3.69 -16.76 -13.99
CA ASP A 51 5.01 -17.25 -14.42
C ASP A 51 5.15 -18.77 -14.32
N ASN A 52 4.48 -19.39 -13.35
CA ASN A 52 4.51 -20.84 -13.14
C ASN A 52 3.53 -21.62 -14.03
N THR A 53 2.59 -20.96 -14.71
CA THR A 53 1.66 -21.66 -15.60
C THR A 53 2.25 -21.82 -17.00
N SER A 54 2.10 -23.02 -17.55
CA SER A 54 2.47 -23.32 -18.94
C SER A 54 1.41 -22.89 -19.96
N ASN A 55 0.30 -22.30 -19.50
CA ASN A 55 -0.80 -21.84 -20.34
C ASN A 55 -0.81 -20.31 -20.44
N ALA A 56 -0.44 -19.80 -21.62
CA ALA A 56 -0.36 -18.37 -21.89
C ALA A 56 -1.68 -17.60 -21.70
N ALA A 57 -2.84 -18.22 -21.96
CA ALA A 57 -4.13 -17.56 -21.73
C ALA A 57 -4.47 -17.45 -20.24
N ALA A 58 -4.06 -18.45 -19.45
CA ALA A 58 -4.19 -18.42 -18.00
C ALA A 58 -3.21 -17.40 -17.38
N ALA A 59 -1.96 -17.36 -17.87
CA ALA A 59 -0.95 -16.38 -17.47
C ALA A 59 -1.46 -14.96 -17.68
N ALA A 60 -1.92 -14.64 -18.90
CA ALA A 60 -2.47 -13.32 -19.20
C ALA A 60 -3.68 -12.96 -18.32
N THR A 61 -4.52 -13.93 -17.95
CA THR A 61 -5.66 -13.64 -17.05
C THR A 61 -5.19 -13.30 -15.63
N LEU A 62 -4.15 -13.98 -15.15
CA LEU A 62 -3.56 -13.74 -13.83
C LEU A 62 -2.80 -12.42 -13.79
N GLU A 63 -1.98 -12.13 -14.79
CA GLU A 63 -1.28 -10.84 -14.96
C GLU A 63 -2.28 -9.68 -15.00
N ASN A 64 -3.37 -9.80 -15.78
CA ASN A 64 -4.43 -8.77 -15.79
C ASN A 64 -5.11 -8.59 -14.42
N ALA A 65 -5.22 -9.66 -13.63
CA ALA A 65 -5.77 -9.57 -12.28
C ALA A 65 -4.78 -8.92 -11.30
N ALA A 66 -3.49 -9.22 -11.43
CA ALA A 66 -2.41 -8.58 -10.69
C ALA A 66 -2.34 -7.07 -11.00
N ASP A 67 -2.37 -6.69 -12.28
CA ASP A 67 -2.40 -5.30 -12.74
C ASP A 67 -3.59 -4.53 -12.15
N ASN A 68 -4.79 -5.12 -12.16
CA ASN A 68 -5.97 -4.51 -11.55
C ASN A 68 -5.81 -4.33 -10.04
N MET A 69 -5.11 -5.25 -9.38
CA MET A 69 -4.88 -5.21 -7.94
C MET A 69 -3.83 -4.15 -7.57
N ASN A 70 -2.75 -4.02 -8.35
CA ASN A 70 -1.79 -2.92 -8.25
C ASN A 70 -2.47 -1.57 -8.50
N ALA A 71 -3.31 -1.45 -9.53
CA ALA A 71 -4.09 -0.25 -9.76
C ALA A 71 -5.05 0.08 -8.59
N ALA A 72 -5.63 -0.93 -7.94
CA ALA A 72 -6.43 -0.72 -6.74
C ALA A 72 -5.60 -0.26 -5.54
N ALA A 73 -4.37 -0.78 -5.37
CA ALA A 73 -3.42 -0.33 -4.36
C ALA A 73 -3.03 1.14 -4.56
N ASP A 74 -2.71 1.53 -5.78
CA ASP A 74 -2.41 2.93 -6.14
C ASP A 74 -3.59 3.86 -5.84
N ASN A 75 -4.81 3.45 -6.24
CA ASN A 75 -6.01 4.22 -5.92
C ASN A 75 -6.24 4.41 -4.42
N VAL A 76 -5.86 3.42 -3.59
CA VAL A 76 -5.96 3.53 -2.13
C VAL A 76 -4.94 4.53 -1.58
N ARG A 77 -3.69 4.50 -2.07
CA ARG A 77 -2.66 5.48 -1.70
C ARG A 77 -3.07 6.90 -2.12
N ASP A 78 -3.49 7.07 -3.38
CA ASP A 78 -3.95 8.36 -3.90
C ASP A 78 -5.15 8.93 -3.11
N ALA A 79 -6.13 8.08 -2.76
CA ALA A 79 -7.28 8.51 -1.97
C ALA A 79 -6.87 8.90 -0.53
N ALA A 80 -5.88 8.23 0.04
CA ALA A 80 -5.37 8.52 1.36
C ALA A 80 -4.54 9.81 1.38
N ASP A 81 -3.70 10.03 0.38
CA ASP A 81 -2.95 11.27 0.18
C ASP A 81 -3.90 12.45 0.01
N ALA A 82 -4.89 12.33 -0.88
CA ALA A 82 -5.90 13.37 -1.07
C ALA A 82 -6.66 13.66 0.24
N LYS A 83 -6.98 12.64 1.03
CA LYS A 83 -7.64 12.81 2.32
C LYS A 83 -6.73 13.47 3.35
N ALA A 84 -5.48 13.03 3.46
CA ALA A 84 -4.48 13.58 4.36
C ALA A 84 -4.17 15.05 4.02
N ASP A 85 -4.15 15.41 2.75
CA ASP A 85 -4.00 16.79 2.27
C ASP A 85 -5.19 17.68 2.64
N ASN A 86 -6.41 17.15 2.67
CA ASN A 86 -7.59 17.87 3.15
C ASN A 86 -7.66 17.98 4.69
N MET A 87 -6.74 17.31 5.40
CA MET A 87 -6.63 17.31 6.87
C MET A 87 -5.46 18.18 7.38
N GLN A 88 -4.90 19.03 6.49
CA GLN A 88 -3.94 20.09 6.80
C GLN A 88 -4.52 21.17 7.72
#